data_AF-A0A6N7UZM4-F1
#
_entry.id   AF-A0A6N7UZM4-F1
#
_cell.length_a   1.000
_cell.length_b   1.000
_cell.length_c   1.000
_cell.angle_alpha   90.00
_cell.angle_beta   90.00
_cell.angle_gamma   90.00
#
_symmetry.space_group_name_H-M   'P 1'
#
loop_
_entity.id
_entity.type
_entity.pdbx_description
1 polymer ?
#
loop_
_entity_poly.entity_id
_entity_poly.type
_entity_poly.pdbx_seq_one_letter_code
_entity_poly.pdbx_strand_id
1 'polypeptide(L)'
;MKVTPEEEAQLLRLAEAQHVTVPRLLVESALASAAGETPTERKQAMAELFALHRLLAAVSNNVNQIARATNASGEIQAETAATVKKVREVAVRIDRALDGLGFGQ
;
A
#
# COMPACT_ATOMS: atom_id res chain seq x y z
N MET A 1 8.13 -13.38 2.81
CA MET A 1 9.61 -13.45 2.82
C MET A 1 10.06 -13.17 4.25
N LYS A 2 10.83 -14.06 4.88
CA LYS A 2 11.37 -13.82 6.22
C LYS A 2 12.72 -13.15 6.05
N VAL A 3 12.83 -11.93 6.56
CA VAL A 3 14.08 -11.16 6.61
C VAL A 3 14.83 -11.63 7.84
N THR A 4 16.12 -11.91 7.70
CA THR A 4 16.98 -12.17 8.86
C THR A 4 17.22 -10.87 9.63
N PRO A 5 17.49 -10.91 10.94
CA PRO A 5 17.77 -9.70 11.74
C PRO A 5 18.89 -8.83 11.15
N GLU A 6 19.89 -9.45 10.53
CA GLU A 6 21.01 -8.78 9.87
C GLU A 6 20.57 -8.03 8.60
N GLU A 7 19.72 -8.64 7.77
CA GLU A 7 19.15 -8.01 6.57
C GLU A 7 18.20 -6.86 6.93
N GLU A 8 17.42 -7.01 8.01
CA GLU A 8 16.53 -5.96 8.51
C GLU A 8 17.33 -4.73 8.97
N ALA A 9 18.42 -4.96 9.72
CA ALA A 9 19.32 -3.88 10.14
C ALA A 9 19.96 -3.17 8.95
N GLN A 10 20.29 -3.89 7.88
CA GLN A 10 20.84 -3.30 6.66
C GLN A 10 19.81 -2.47 5.90
N LEU A 11 18.57 -2.96 5.77
CA LEU A 11 17.47 -2.22 5.15
C LEU A 11 17.14 -0.94 5.93
N LEU A 12 17.14 -0.99 7.25
CA LEU A 12 16.92 0.18 8.10
C LEU A 12 18.01 1.24 7.91
N ARG A 13 19.29 0.84 7.88
CA ARG A 13 20.41 1.79 7.61
C ARG A 13 20.29 2.44 6.23
N LEU A 14 19.96 1.67 5.20
CA LEU A 14 19.81 2.19 3.84
C LEU A 14 18.60 3.12 3.69
N ALA A 15 17.51 2.81 4.40
CA ALA A 15 16.31 3.62 4.43
C ALA A 15 16.55 4.95 5.17
N GLU A 16 17.26 4.90 6.31
CA GLU A 16 17.68 6.08 7.07
C GLU A 16 18.61 6.99 6.26
N ALA A 17 19.63 6.42 5.61
CA ALA A 17 20.58 7.16 4.77
C ALA A 17 19.90 7.86 3.57
N GLN A 18 18.79 7.32 3.09
CA GLN A 18 18.00 7.88 1.98
C GLN A 18 16.77 8.67 2.46
N HIS A 19 16.58 8.81 3.77
CA HIS A 19 15.42 9.46 4.38
C HIS A 19 14.06 8.92 3.87
N VAL A 20 13.98 7.61 3.65
CA VAL A 20 12.76 6.91 3.22
C VAL A 20 12.41 5.78 4.18
N THR A 21 11.21 5.23 4.09
CA THR A 21 10.81 4.04 4.84
C THR A 21 11.31 2.77 4.16
N VAL A 22 11.56 1.69 4.92
CA VAL A 22 11.97 0.38 4.36
C VAL A 22 11.04 -0.13 3.23
N PRO A 23 9.70 -0.06 3.35
CA PRO A 23 8.82 -0.44 2.23
C PRO A 23 9.04 0.38 0.96
N ARG A 24 9.26 1.69 1.10
CA ARG A 24 9.55 2.61 -0.02
C ARG A 24 10.90 2.30 -0.67
N LEU A 25 11.93 2.02 0.14
CA LEU A 25 13.24 1.59 -0.35
C LEU A 25 13.14 0.32 -1.19
N LEU A 26 12.41 -0.69 -0.71
CA LEU A 26 12.22 -1.95 -1.42
C LEU A 26 11.49 -1.76 -2.74
N VAL A 27 10.45 -0.92 -2.77
CA VAL A 27 9.71 -0.56 -3.99
C VAL A 27 10.61 0.17 -4.98
N GLU A 28 11.31 1.23 -4.55
CA GLU A 28 12.20 2.00 -5.43
C GLU A 28 13.35 1.16 -5.97
N SER A 29 13.89 0.23 -5.17
CA SER A 29 14.96 -0.70 -5.59
C SER A 29 14.45 -1.76 -6.59
N ALA A 30 13.26 -2.32 -6.35
CA ALA A 30 12.62 -3.24 -7.28
C ALA A 30 12.32 -2.56 -8.63
N LEU A 31 11.87 -1.30 -8.60
CA LEU A 31 11.59 -0.50 -9.79
C LEU A 31 12.87 -0.07 -10.53
N ALA A 32 13.95 0.24 -9.80
CA ALA A 32 15.26 0.57 -10.41
C ALA A 32 15.90 -0.63 -11.12
N SER A 33 15.68 -1.84 -10.60
CA SER A 33 16.17 -3.09 -11.19
C SER A 33 15.47 -3.47 -12.50
N ALA A 34 14.28 -2.92 -12.78
CA ALA A 34 13.44 -3.27 -13.93
C ALA A 34 13.73 -2.44 -15.21
N ALA A 35 14.89 -1.78 -15.30
CA ALA A 35 15.16 -0.69 -16.23
C ALA A 35 14.95 -1.01 -17.74
N GLY A 36 13.72 -0.76 -18.20
CA GLY A 36 13.32 -0.45 -19.57
C GLY A 36 12.31 0.72 -19.66
N GLU A 37 11.92 1.34 -18.53
CA GLU A 37 10.91 2.41 -18.48
C GLU A 37 11.49 3.84 -18.58
N THR A 38 10.73 4.72 -19.24
CA THR A 38 10.99 6.15 -19.37
C THR A 38 10.68 6.93 -18.07
N PRO A 39 11.26 8.14 -17.88
CA PRO A 39 10.97 8.97 -16.70
C PRO A 39 9.49 9.38 -16.54
N THR A 40 8.72 9.41 -17.63
CA THR A 40 7.28 9.73 -17.60
C THR A 40 6.46 8.57 -17.05
N GLU A 41 6.73 7.35 -17.50
CA GLU A 41 6.11 6.12 -17.00
C GLU A 41 6.35 5.98 -15.49
N ARG A 42 7.59 6.26 -15.06
CA ARG A 42 7.95 6.30 -13.64
C ARG A 42 7.12 7.29 -12.82
N LYS A 43 6.93 8.53 -13.30
CA LYS A 43 6.12 9.54 -12.60
C LYS A 43 4.65 9.12 -12.50
N GLN A 44 4.14 8.47 -13.54
CA GLN A 44 2.76 7.98 -13.58
C GLN A 44 2.54 6.83 -12.60
N ALA A 45 3.46 5.85 -12.57
CA ALA A 45 3.45 4.76 -11.60
C ALA A 45 3.51 5.29 -10.15
N MET A 46 4.40 6.25 -9.87
CA MET A 46 4.46 6.91 -8.55
C MET A 46 3.15 7.61 -8.17
N ALA A 47 2.52 8.32 -9.11
CA ALA A 47 1.24 8.99 -8.87
C ALA A 47 0.12 7.99 -8.56
N GLU A 48 0.09 6.86 -9.25
CA GLU A 48 -0.87 5.78 -9.00
C GLU A 48 -0.66 5.12 -7.64
N LEU A 49 0.59 4.84 -7.26
CA LEU A 49 0.93 4.32 -5.93
C LEU A 49 0.49 5.27 -4.80
N PHE A 50 0.72 6.58 -4.95
CA PHE A 50 0.25 7.57 -3.98
C PHE A 50 -1.29 7.63 -3.91
N ALA A 51 -1.98 7.45 -5.03
CA ALA A 51 -3.43 7.40 -5.05
C ALA A 51 -3.98 6.16 -4.32
N LEU A 52 -3.36 4.99 -4.54
CA LEU A 52 -3.70 3.75 -3.84
C LEU A 52 -3.46 3.86 -2.33
N HIS A 53 -2.32 4.42 -1.93
CA HIS A 53 -2.00 4.65 -0.51
C HIS A 53 -3.06 5.52 0.19
N ARG A 54 -3.50 6.62 -0.46
CA ARG A 54 -4.56 7.48 0.10
C ARG A 54 -5.89 6.76 0.23
N LEU A 55 -6.25 5.92 -0.74
CA LEU A 55 -7.48 5.13 -0.68
C LEU A 55 -7.44 4.10 0.46
N LEU A 56 -6.30 3.43 0.65
CA LEU A 56 -6.12 2.47 1.73
C LEU A 56 -6.19 3.16 3.10
N ALA A 57 -5.55 4.32 3.26
CA ALA A 57 -5.62 5.10 4.50
C ALA A 57 -7.07 5.50 4.86
N ALA A 58 -7.86 5.92 3.85
CA ALA A 58 -9.27 6.25 4.07
C ALA A 58 -10.09 5.03 4.50
N VAL A 59 -9.87 3.87 3.88
CA VAL A 59 -10.53 2.61 4.27
C VAL A 59 -10.18 2.21 5.70
N SER A 60 -8.91 2.25 6.08
CA SER A 60 -8.46 1.93 7.45
C SER A 60 -9.11 2.86 8.48
N ASN A 61 -9.24 4.14 8.18
CA ASN A 61 -9.91 5.10 9.06
C ASN A 61 -11.40 4.78 9.23
N ASN A 62 -12.09 4.37 8.16
CA ASN A 62 -13.51 4.02 8.21
C ASN A 62 -13.73 2.73 9.01
N VAL A 63 -12.90 1.71 8.79
CA VAL A 63 -12.95 0.46 9.56
C VAL A 63 -12.72 0.73 11.06
N ASN A 64 -11.76 1.58 11.41
CA ASN A 64 -11.51 1.96 12.81
C ASN A 64 -12.68 2.71 13.44
N GLN A 65 -13.40 3.54 12.68
CA GLN A 65 -14.60 4.24 13.16
C GLN A 65 -15.74 3.26 13.42
N ILE A 66 -16.03 2.36 12.49
CA ILE A 66 -17.05 1.32 12.64
C ILE A 66 -16.74 0.44 13.84
N ALA A 67 -15.49 -0.01 13.99
CA ALA A 67 -15.09 -0.85 15.12
C ALA A 67 -15.31 -0.14 16.45
N ARG A 68 -14.93 1.13 16.57
CA ARG A 68 -15.18 1.92 17.79
C ARG A 68 -16.67 2.08 18.07
N ALA A 69 -17.47 2.41 17.07
CA ALA A 69 -18.91 2.61 17.23
C ALA A 69 -19.63 1.30 17.61
N THR A 70 -19.31 0.18 16.94
CA THR A 70 -19.85 -1.14 17.26
C THR A 70 -19.42 -1.61 18.65
N ASN A 71 -18.17 -1.39 19.05
CA ASN A 71 -17.73 -1.73 20.41
C ASN A 71 -18.44 -0.90 21.49
N ALA A 72 -18.82 0.34 21.17
CA ALA A 72 -19.53 1.23 22.10
C ALA A 72 -21.04 0.92 22.21
N SER A 73 -21.67 0.56 21.09
CA SER A 73 -23.13 0.34 21.01
C SER A 73 -23.56 -1.12 21.09
N GLY A 74 -22.66 -2.06 20.79
CA GLY A 74 -23.01 -3.47 20.58
C GLY A 74 -23.75 -3.75 19.27
N GLU A 75 -24.00 -2.73 18.45
CA GLU A 75 -24.79 -2.82 17.22
C GLU A 75 -23.90 -2.69 15.97
N ILE A 76 -24.33 -3.35 14.89
CA ILE A 76 -23.67 -3.23 13.58
C ILE A 76 -24.05 -1.89 12.96
N GLN A 77 -23.04 -1.12 12.55
CA GLN A 77 -23.30 0.18 11.95
C GLN A 77 -23.78 0.06 10.51
N ALA A 78 -24.74 0.91 10.12
CA ALA A 78 -25.30 0.95 8.77
C ALA A 78 -24.21 1.14 7.69
N GLU A 79 -23.12 1.83 8.04
CA GLU A 79 -21.97 2.13 7.18
C GLU A 79 -21.08 0.92 6.90
N THR A 80 -21.23 -0.17 7.67
CA THR A 80 -20.36 -1.36 7.61
C THR A 80 -20.36 -1.99 6.23
N ALA A 81 -21.54 -2.18 5.62
CA ALA A 81 -21.67 -2.78 4.30
C ALA A 81 -21.00 -1.91 3.21
N ALA A 82 -21.16 -0.59 3.29
CA ALA A 82 -20.54 0.35 2.36
C ALA A 82 -19.01 0.34 2.49
N THR A 83 -18.48 0.27 3.71
CA THR A 83 -17.04 0.19 3.95
C THR A 83 -16.45 -1.12 3.44
N VAL A 84 -17.10 -2.26 3.68
CA VAL A 84 -16.67 -3.57 3.14
C VAL A 84 -16.70 -3.58 1.61
N LYS A 85 -17.72 -2.98 0.98
CA LYS A 85 -17.75 -2.81 -0.47
C LYS A 85 -16.54 -1.99 -0.94
N LYS A 86 -16.22 -0.90 -0.24
CA LYS A 86 -15.10 -0.03 -0.61
C LYS A 86 -13.74 -0.73 -0.47
N VAL A 87 -13.57 -1.55 0.56
CA VAL A 87 -12.38 -2.42 0.73
C VAL A 87 -12.19 -3.30 -0.51
N ARG A 88 -13.25 -3.99 -0.97
CA ARG A 88 -13.19 -4.86 -2.15
C ARG A 88 -12.82 -4.09 -3.43
N GLU A 89 -13.40 -2.90 -3.63
CA GLU A 89 -13.08 -2.04 -4.77
C GLU A 89 -11.60 -1.61 -4.77
N VAL A 90 -11.07 -1.26 -3.60
CA VAL A 90 -9.65 -0.87 -3.46
C VAL A 90 -8.73 -2.06 -3.71
N ALA A 91 -9.06 -3.25 -3.19
CA ALA A 91 -8.30 -4.47 -3.45
C ALA A 91 -8.20 -4.78 -4.95
N VAL A 92 -9.35 -4.78 -5.66
CA VAL A 92 -9.37 -5.00 -7.13
C VAL A 92 -8.55 -3.95 -7.88
N ARG A 93 -8.53 -2.71 -7.40
CA ARG A 93 -7.72 -1.64 -8.02
C ARG A 93 -6.22 -1.84 -7.79
N ILE A 94 -5.84 -2.36 -6.61
CA ILE A 94 -4.46 -2.73 -6.31
C ILE A 94 -4.03 -3.90 -7.21
N ASP A 95 -4.83 -4.95 -7.32
CA ASP A 95 -4.53 -6.11 -8.17
C ASP A 95 -4.27 -5.68 -9.63
N ARG A 96 -5.16 -4.85 -10.19
CA ARG A 96 -4.98 -4.32 -11.56
C ARG A 96 -3.71 -3.46 -11.73
N ALA A 97 -3.36 -2.69 -10.70
CA ALA A 97 -2.14 -1.88 -10.74
C ALA A 97 -0.88 -2.77 -10.68
N LEU A 98 -0.91 -3.85 -9.89
CA LEU A 98 0.18 -4.82 -9.81
C LEU A 98 0.34 -5.62 -11.11
N ASP A 99 -0.77 -6.03 -11.73
CA ASP A 99 -0.77 -6.70 -13.04
C ASP A 99 -0.16 -5.79 -14.12
N GLY A 100 -0.51 -4.51 -14.13
CA GLY A 100 0.03 -3.51 -15.06
C GLY A 100 1.54 -3.25 -14.88
N LEU A 101 2.08 -3.54 -13.69
CA LEU A 101 3.51 -3.42 -13.38
C LEU A 101 4.29 -4.73 -13.59
N GLY A 102 3.64 -5.79 -14.08
CA GLY A 102 4.30 -7.08 -14.34
C GLY A 102 4.59 -7.93 -13.08
N PHE A 103 4.01 -7.58 -11.93
CA PHE A 103 4.14 -8.37 -10.69
C PHE A 103 3.10 -9.51 -10.57
N GLY A 104 2.23 -9.69 -11.57
CA GLY A 104 1.11 -10.64 -11.58
C GLY A 104 1.37 -12.00 -12.25
N GLN A 105 2.63 -12.43 -12.43
CA GLN A 105 2.98 -13.79 -12.89
C GLN A 105 3.57 -14.66 -11.78
#